data_AF-A0A3S8XF60-F1
#
_entry.id   AF-A0A3S8XF60-F1
#
_cell.length_a   1.000
_cell.length_b   1.000
_cell.length_c   1.000
_cell.angle_alpha   90.00
_cell.angle_beta   90.00
_cell.angle_gamma   90.00
#
_symmetry.space_group_name_H-M   'P 1'
#
loop_
_entity.id
_entity.type
_entity.pdbx_description
1 polymer ?
#
loop_
_entity_poly.entity_id
_entity_poly.type
_entity_poly.pdbx_seq_one_letter_code
_entity_poly.pdbx_strand_id
1 'polypeptide(L)'
;MDRLARNLDDLRRIVQGLTQRGVRMEFVKEGLKFTGEDSPMANLMLSVMGAFAEFERALIRERQREGIVLAKQRGAYRGRKKSLNSEQIAELKRRVAAGDQKTLVARDFGISRETLYQYLRED
;
A
#
# COMPACT_ATOMS: atom_id res chain seq x y z
N MET A 1 15.67 9.81 9.88
CA MET A 1 15.78 8.33 9.78
C MET A 1 14.84 7.70 8.75
N ASP A 2 13.62 8.19 8.58
CA ASP A 2 12.59 7.58 7.69
C ASP A 2 12.92 7.54 6.19
N ARG A 3 13.96 8.26 5.76
CA ARG A 3 14.44 8.27 4.38
C ARG A 3 15.42 7.14 4.07
N LEU A 4 15.97 6.50 5.10
CA LEU A 4 17.03 5.51 4.96
C LEU A 4 16.50 4.07 4.99
N ALA A 5 15.46 3.80 5.77
CA ALA A 5 15.01 2.43 6.04
C ALA A 5 13.49 2.32 6.20
N ARG A 6 12.96 1.13 5.92
CA ARG A 6 11.50 0.87 5.99
C ARG A 6 11.01 0.55 7.40
N ASN A 7 11.87 0.02 8.27
CA ASN A 7 11.59 -0.31 9.67
C ASN A 7 12.88 -0.24 10.51
N LEU A 8 12.77 -0.46 11.83
CA LEU A 8 13.92 -0.38 12.74
C LEU A 8 14.98 -1.44 12.43
N ASP A 9 14.58 -2.67 12.14
CA ASP A 9 15.52 -3.75 11.84
C ASP A 9 16.34 -3.46 10.57
N ASP A 10 15.70 -2.95 9.54
CA ASP A 10 16.32 -2.51 8.29
C ASP A 10 17.29 -1.34 8.56
N LEU A 11 16.86 -0.36 9.37
CA LEU A 11 17.71 0.77 9.76
C LEU A 11 18.96 0.30 10.50
N ARG A 12 18.78 -0.58 11.49
CA ARG A 12 19.87 -1.16 12.27
C ARG A 12 20.83 -1.94 11.38
N ARG A 13 20.31 -2.77 10.46
CA ARG A 13 21.14 -3.54 9.52
C ARG A 13 21.96 -2.63 8.61
N ILE A 14 21.35 -1.57 8.06
CA ILE A 14 22.04 -0.62 7.19
C ILE A 14 23.15 0.12 7.97
N VAL A 15 22.81 0.68 9.14
CA VAL A 15 23.78 1.42 9.96
C VAL A 15 24.94 0.51 10.37
N GLN A 16 24.66 -0.69 10.87
CA GLN A 16 25.70 -1.66 11.27
C GLN A 16 26.57 -2.09 10.08
N GLY A 17 25.96 -2.39 8.92
CA GLY A 17 26.71 -2.80 7.73
C GLY A 17 27.62 -1.70 7.17
N LEU A 18 27.20 -0.43 7.28
CA LEU A 18 28.02 0.71 6.84
C LEU A 18 29.13 1.02 7.85
N THR A 19 28.85 1.01 9.14
CA THR A 19 29.85 1.29 10.17
C THR A 19 30.92 0.20 10.26
N GLN A 20 30.56 -1.08 10.06
CA GLN A 20 31.53 -2.19 9.94
C GLN A 20 32.50 -2.00 8.77
N ARG A 21 32.10 -1.26 7.73
CA ARG A 21 32.95 -0.91 6.59
C ARG A 21 33.76 0.38 6.80
N GLY A 22 33.73 0.95 8.01
CA GLY A 22 34.40 2.20 8.36
C GLY A 22 33.67 3.46 7.85
N VAL A 23 32.44 3.33 7.36
CA VAL A 23 31.65 4.49 6.91
C VAL A 23 31.05 5.20 8.12
N ARG A 24 31.29 6.51 8.22
CA ARG A 24 30.68 7.35 9.25
C ARG A 24 29.35 7.88 8.75
N MET A 25 28.33 7.83 9.60
CA MET A 25 26.98 8.28 9.28
C MET A 25 26.52 9.31 10.31
N GLU A 26 25.78 10.31 9.85
CA GLU A 26 25.15 11.32 10.69
C GLU A 26 23.69 11.50 10.29
N PHE A 27 22.80 11.38 11.27
CA PHE A 27 21.41 11.76 11.15
C PHE A 27 21.26 13.20 11.65
N VAL A 28 21.31 14.16 10.73
CA VAL A 28 21.37 15.60 11.03
C VAL A 28 20.19 16.08 11.86
N LYS A 29 18.97 15.63 11.54
CA LYS A 29 17.75 16.07 12.26
C LYS A 29 17.72 15.52 13.69
N GLU A 30 18.20 14.29 13.86
CA GLU A 30 18.20 13.56 15.12
C GLU A 30 19.47 13.80 15.96
N GLY A 31 20.49 14.47 15.40
CA GLY A 31 21.76 14.73 16.06
C GLY A 31 22.61 13.49 16.34
N LEU A 32 22.37 12.39 15.63
CA LEU A 32 23.00 11.10 15.89
C LEU A 32 24.16 10.81 14.95
N LYS A 33 25.29 10.40 15.53
CA LYS A 33 26.51 10.06 14.81
C LYS A 33 26.89 8.61 15.06
N PHE A 34 27.21 7.90 13.98
CA PHE A 34 27.63 6.51 13.99
C PHE A 34 28.98 6.43 13.27
N THR A 35 30.07 6.23 14.02
CA THR A 35 31.45 6.32 13.49
C THR A 35 32.15 4.98 13.32
N GLY A 36 31.53 3.88 13.77
CA GLY A 36 32.15 2.54 13.78
C GLY A 36 33.01 2.27 15.02
N GLU A 37 33.31 3.29 15.82
CA GLU A 37 33.70 3.11 17.21
C GLU A 37 32.45 2.66 17.96
N ASP A 38 32.51 1.48 18.58
CA ASP A 38 31.37 0.85 19.22
C ASP A 38 30.85 1.78 20.33
N SER A 39 29.75 2.47 20.05
CA SER A 39 29.09 3.39 20.99
C SER A 39 27.81 2.72 21.46
N PRO A 40 27.83 2.04 22.62
CA PRO A 40 26.62 1.48 23.24
C PRO A 40 25.48 2.49 23.33
N MET A 41 25.81 3.77 23.55
CA MET A 41 24.83 4.86 23.61
C MET A 41 24.17 5.14 22.25
N ALA A 42 24.94 5.14 21.15
CA ALA A 42 24.37 5.32 19.81
C ALA A 42 23.45 4.16 19.43
N ASN A 43 23.82 2.92 19.80
CA ASN A 43 22.99 1.73 19.59
C ASN A 43 21.70 1.77 20.43
N LEU A 44 21.78 2.21 21.69
CA LEU A 44 20.62 2.41 22.55
C LEU A 44 19.68 3.47 21.96
N MET A 45 20.21 4.64 21.57
CA MET A 45 19.38 5.71 21.02
C MET A 45 18.71 5.29 19.72
N LEU A 46 19.42 4.59 18.83
CA LEU A 46 18.84 4.02 17.62
C LEU A 46 17.65 3.11 17.93
N SER A 47 17.80 2.24 18.93
CA SER A 47 16.76 1.31 19.35
C SER A 47 15.53 2.03 19.91
N VAL A 48 15.74 3.05 20.75
CA VAL A 48 14.66 3.87 21.32
C VAL A 48 13.91 4.64 20.22
N MET A 49 14.62 5.27 19.30
CA MET A 49 13.99 6.01 18.20
C MET A 49 13.20 5.10 17.26
N GLY A 50 13.71 3.90 16.99
CA GLY A 50 12.98 2.88 16.24
C GLY A 50 11.71 2.43 16.93
N ALA A 51 11.79 2.13 18.23
CA ALA A 51 10.62 1.75 19.01
C ALA A 51 9.55 2.86 19.02
N PHE A 52 9.98 4.13 19.13
CA PHE A 52 9.07 5.26 19.06
C PHE A 52 8.40 5.41 17.69
N ALA A 53 9.17 5.26 16.60
CA ALA A 53 8.62 5.30 15.24
C ALA A 53 7.61 4.16 14.99
N GLU A 54 7.86 2.96 15.51
CA GLU A 54 6.92 1.83 15.43
C GLU A 54 5.66 2.07 16.24
N PHE A 55 5.79 2.64 17.44
CA PHE A 55 4.67 3.06 18.28
C PHE A 55 3.79 4.10 17.58
N GLU A 56 4.37 5.15 17.01
CA GLU A 56 3.61 6.16 16.25
C GLU A 56 2.88 5.56 15.05
N ARG A 57 3.52 4.66 14.30
CA ARG A 57 2.87 3.94 13.18
C ARG A 57 1.71 3.08 13.67
N ALA A 58 1.83 2.43 14.82
CA ALA A 58 0.76 1.64 15.40
C ALA A 58 -0.45 2.53 15.74
N LEU A 59 -0.23 3.69 16.39
CA LEU A 59 -1.27 4.67 16.70
C LEU A 59 -1.96 5.23 15.44
N ILE A 60 -1.21 5.53 14.37
CA ILE A 60 -1.78 5.99 13.10
C ILE A 60 -2.70 4.92 12.50
N ARG A 61 -2.28 3.64 12.52
CA ARG A 61 -3.09 2.53 12.01
C ARG A 61 -4.34 2.29 12.85
N GLU A 62 -4.25 2.46 14.16
CA GLU A 62 -5.40 2.36 15.07
C GLU A 62 -6.46 3.42 14.72
N ARG A 63 -6.07 4.71 14.67
CA ARG A 63 -6.97 5.80 14.25
C ARG A 63 -7.54 5.58 12.84
N GLN A 64 -6.73 5.06 11.92
CA GLN A 64 -7.19 4.73 10.58
C GLN A 64 -8.28 3.65 10.63
N ARG A 65 -8.11 2.59 11.44
CA ARG A 65 -9.12 1.54 11.60
C ARG A 65 -10.42 2.09 12.17
N GLU A 66 -10.36 2.94 13.19
CA GLU A 66 -11.54 3.62 13.74
C GLU A 66 -12.26 4.44 12.67
N GLY A 67 -11.52 5.25 11.90
CA GLY A 67 -12.06 6.01 10.78
C GLY A 67 -12.71 5.12 9.71
N ILE A 68 -12.08 3.98 9.38
CA ILE A 68 -12.64 2.99 8.45
C ILE A 68 -13.95 2.40 9.00
N VAL A 69 -14.02 2.07 10.29
CA VAL A 69 -15.24 1.54 10.93
C VAL A 69 -16.39 2.54 10.81
N LEU A 70 -16.15 3.81 11.17
CA LEU A 70 -17.15 4.87 11.05
C LEU A 70 -17.59 5.09 9.59
N ALA A 71 -16.64 5.08 8.65
CA ALA A 71 -16.93 5.23 7.21
C ALA A 71 -17.72 4.03 6.65
N LYS A 72 -17.47 2.80 7.14
CA LYS A 72 -18.26 1.62 6.80
C LYS A 72 -19.68 1.72 7.35
N GLN A 73 -19.87 2.13 8.60
CA GLN A 73 -21.19 2.34 9.21
C GLN A 73 -22.03 3.37 8.44
N ARG A 74 -21.39 4.43 7.92
CA ARG A 74 -22.03 5.46 7.10
C ARG A 74 -22.23 5.05 5.63
N GLY A 75 -21.80 3.85 5.22
CA GLY A 75 -21.95 3.37 3.84
C GLY A 75 -21.07 4.08 2.80
N ALA A 76 -19.95 4.69 3.22
CA ALA A 76 -19.06 5.43 2.31
C ALA A 76 -18.33 4.51 1.31
N TYR A 77 -18.04 3.26 1.69
CA TYR A 77 -17.38 2.28 0.82
C TYR A 77 -18.38 1.65 -0.14
N ARG A 78 -18.33 2.06 -1.42
CA ARG A 78 -19.17 1.52 -2.51
C ARG A 78 -18.44 0.53 -3.43
N GLY A 79 -17.27 0.06 -2.99
CA GLY A 79 -16.40 -0.80 -3.79
C GLY A 79 -15.85 -0.11 -5.03
N ARG A 80 -15.30 -0.91 -5.95
CA ARG A 80 -14.84 -0.43 -7.25
C ARG A 80 -16.05 -0.05 -8.10
N LYS A 81 -16.02 1.11 -8.75
CA LYS A 81 -17.04 1.50 -9.74
C LYS A 81 -17.08 0.46 -10.88
N LYS A 82 -18.29 0.08 -11.33
CA LYS A 82 -18.47 -0.77 -12.52
C LYS A 82 -17.74 -0.13 -13.71
N SER A 83 -17.07 -0.94 -14.52
CA SER A 83 -16.33 -0.49 -15.71
C SER A 83 -17.24 0.06 -16.81
N LEU A 84 -18.47 -0.46 -16.90
CA LEU A 84 -19.50 -0.03 -17.84
C LEU A 84 -20.71 0.54 -17.10
N ASN A 85 -21.40 1.49 -17.74
CA ASN A 85 -22.70 1.99 -17.27
C ASN A 85 -23.85 1.03 -17.67
N SER A 86 -25.07 1.28 -17.16
CA SER A 86 -26.21 0.38 -17.38
C SER A 86 -26.60 0.24 -18.85
N GLU A 87 -26.50 1.31 -19.65
CA GLU A 87 -26.82 1.29 -21.09
C GLU A 87 -25.81 0.44 -21.86
N GLN A 88 -24.52 0.58 -21.56
CA GLN A 88 -23.45 -0.22 -22.14
C GLN A 88 -23.57 -1.70 -21.76
N ILE A 89 -23.97 -2.01 -20.53
CA ILE A 89 -24.22 -3.39 -20.09
C ILE A 89 -25.41 -3.98 -20.85
N ALA A 90 -26.50 -3.21 -21.03
CA ALA A 90 -27.66 -3.65 -21.80
C ALA A 90 -27.29 -3.93 -23.26
N GLU A 91 -26.52 -3.04 -23.89
CA GLU A 91 -26.04 -3.22 -25.25
C GLU A 91 -25.11 -4.44 -25.40
N LEU A 92 -24.18 -4.61 -24.46
CA LEU A 92 -23.32 -5.79 -24.40
C LEU A 92 -24.15 -7.08 -24.32
N LYS A 93 -25.18 -7.13 -23.46
CA LYS A 93 -26.09 -8.28 -23.33
C LYS A 93 -26.83 -8.55 -24.64
N ARG A 94 -27.34 -7.51 -25.31
CA ARG A 94 -28.02 -7.62 -26.62
C ARG A 94 -27.11 -8.21 -27.70
N ARG A 95 -25.90 -7.67 -27.85
CA ARG A 95 -24.92 -8.15 -28.85
C ARG A 95 -24.55 -9.61 -28.63
N VAL A 96 -24.32 -10.00 -27.38
CA VAL A 96 -24.03 -11.40 -27.04
C VAL A 96 -25.24 -12.31 -27.33
N ALA A 97 -26.47 -11.86 -27.09
CA ALA A 97 -27.69 -12.60 -27.40
C ALA A 97 -27.94 -12.73 -28.91
N ALA A 98 -27.54 -11.73 -29.70
CA ALA A 98 -27.59 -11.74 -31.16
C ALA A 98 -26.57 -12.71 -31.81
N GLY A 99 -25.66 -13.30 -31.02
CA GLY A 99 -24.68 -14.28 -31.48
C GLY A 99 -23.27 -13.73 -31.69
N ASP A 100 -23.01 -12.45 -31.38
CA ASP A 100 -21.67 -11.87 -31.51
C ASP A 100 -20.63 -12.64 -30.69
N GLN A 101 -19.42 -12.75 -31.26
CA GLN A 101 -18.32 -13.41 -30.57
C GLN A 101 -17.93 -12.62 -29.32
N LYS A 102 -18.09 -13.24 -28.14
CA LYS A 102 -17.83 -12.65 -26.82
C LYS A 102 -16.44 -12.00 -26.69
N THR A 103 -15.43 -12.54 -27.35
CA THR A 103 -14.08 -11.96 -27.36
C THR A 103 -14.03 -10.60 -28.08
N LEU A 104 -14.75 -10.45 -29.19
CA LEU A 104 -14.83 -9.19 -29.93
C LEU A 104 -15.65 -8.17 -29.15
N VAL A 105 -16.80 -8.59 -28.61
CA VAL A 105 -17.64 -7.72 -27.76
C VAL A 105 -16.84 -7.20 -26.56
N ALA A 106 -16.08 -8.06 -25.86
CA ALA A 106 -15.24 -7.61 -24.74
C ALA A 106 -14.20 -6.54 -25.18
N ARG A 107 -13.59 -6.71 -26.35
CA ARG A 107 -12.62 -5.75 -26.91
C ARG A 107 -13.28 -4.44 -27.28
N ASP A 108 -14.45 -4.48 -27.93
CA ASP A 108 -15.20 -3.29 -28.35
C ASP A 108 -15.59 -2.41 -27.14
N PHE A 109 -15.94 -3.05 -26.02
CA PHE A 109 -16.25 -2.37 -24.76
C PHE A 109 -15.02 -2.09 -23.89
N GLY A 110 -13.81 -2.45 -24.32
CA GLY A 110 -12.56 -2.21 -23.59
C GLY A 110 -12.45 -2.94 -22.25
N ILE A 111 -13.16 -4.07 -22.09
CA ILE A 111 -13.18 -4.86 -20.86
C ILE A 111 -12.53 -6.24 -21.03
N SER A 112 -12.13 -6.86 -19.91
CA SER A 112 -11.66 -8.24 -19.95
C SER A 112 -12.81 -9.20 -20.27
N ARG A 113 -12.47 -10.39 -20.80
CA ARG A 113 -13.46 -11.47 -20.98
C ARG A 113 -14.13 -11.86 -19.67
N GLU A 114 -13.40 -11.81 -18.57
CA GLU A 114 -13.91 -12.11 -17.23
C GLU A 114 -14.97 -11.09 -16.79
N THR A 115 -14.71 -9.79 -16.98
CA THR A 115 -15.68 -8.73 -16.71
C THR A 115 -16.92 -8.87 -17.60
N LEU A 116 -16.76 -9.29 -18.86
CA LEU A 116 -17.90 -9.59 -19.74
C LEU A 116 -18.75 -10.72 -19.16
N TYR A 117 -18.14 -11.84 -18.75
CA TYR A 117 -18.89 -12.95 -18.13
C TYR A 117 -19.55 -12.56 -16.81
N GLN A 118 -18.94 -11.68 -16.01
CA GLN A 118 -19.58 -11.14 -14.80
C GLN A 118 -20.86 -10.36 -15.16
N TYR A 119 -20.81 -9.48 -16.16
CA TYR A 119 -22.00 -8.75 -16.60
C TYR A 119 -23.08 -9.63 -17.23
N LEU A 120 -22.72 -10.77 -17.83
CA LEU A 120 -23.70 -11.74 -18.34
C LEU A 120 -24.33 -12.60 -17.23
N ARG A 121 -23.67 -12.72 -16.07
CA ARG A 121 -24.14 -13.49 -14.91
C ARG A 121 -24.95 -12.66 -13.92
N GLU A 122 -24.66 -11.37 -13.80
CA GLU A 122 -25.47 -10.42 -13.03
C GLU A 122 -26.73 -10.08 -13.84
N ASP A 123 -27.92 -10.28 -13.26
CA ASP A 123 -29.20 -9.83 -13.83
C ASP A 123 -29.28 -8.30 -13.93
#